data_AF-A0A8J6ATF0-F1
#
_entry.id   AF-A0A8J6ATF0-F1
#
_cell.length_a   1.000
_cell.length_b   1.000
_cell.length_c   1.000
_cell.angle_alpha   90.00
_cell.angle_beta   90.00
_cell.angle_gamma   90.00
#
_symmetry.space_group_name_H-M   'P 1'
#
loop_
_entity.id
_entity.type
_entity.pdbx_description
1 polymer ?
#
loop_
_entity_poly.entity_id
_entity_poly.type
_entity_poly.pdbx_seq_one_letter_code
_entity_poly.pdbx_strand_id
1 'polypeptide(L)'
;MLLLKNKTENNRQELMKTLKIMNNKSPQREDLPVNSAEKNRLDKNETVPNTFEVLKLFFPHLRKVGRIYPDVIIGKEKAGVSFALGVPTVNRGDHGYLKQTLTSLISRMTVSEQKDSVVIVSIADSNEEYFKSVVGMITKKFKQQLKSGSLEVISIPAFFYPSMLQARPSTEDSHKLERWRIKQVLDFCFLMLYAQPKATYYLQLEDDIIAKKMYLTKITELVHNITSNNWLFMEFSVLGFIGKLFKSEDLTDFVHFFLMFYKDKPIDWLLEDIFQVKMCNQEEMPEKCSERNKQIRIRYKPSLFQHVGIQSSLSGKEQYL
;
A
#
# COMPACT_ATOMS: atom_id res chain seq x y z
N MET A 1 -25.31 -15.48 13.62
CA MET A 1 -24.64 -14.16 13.47
C MET A 1 -23.68 -13.80 14.61
N LEU A 2 -23.74 -14.43 15.79
CA LEU A 2 -22.81 -14.20 16.92
C LEU A 2 -21.45 -14.92 16.82
N LEU A 3 -21.37 -16.05 16.12
CA LEU A 3 -20.15 -16.88 16.02
C LEU A 3 -19.01 -16.24 15.21
N LEU A 4 -19.31 -15.42 14.20
CA LEU A 4 -18.30 -14.78 13.35
C LEU A 4 -17.61 -13.59 14.05
N LYS A 5 -18.35 -12.78 14.83
CA LYS A 5 -17.77 -11.67 15.62
C LYS A 5 -16.78 -12.16 16.67
N ASN A 6 -17.08 -13.29 17.32
CA ASN A 6 -16.20 -13.86 18.35
C ASN A 6 -14.86 -14.33 17.75
N LYS A 7 -14.86 -14.91 16.54
CA LYS A 7 -13.64 -15.41 15.91
C LYS A 7 -12.69 -14.27 15.50
N THR A 8 -13.23 -13.17 14.98
CA THR A 8 -12.41 -12.00 14.58
C THR A 8 -11.80 -11.28 15.77
N GLU A 9 -12.54 -11.10 16.87
CA GLU A 9 -11.99 -10.47 18.09
C GLU A 9 -10.95 -11.37 18.77
N ASN A 10 -11.16 -12.69 18.78
CA ASN A 10 -10.21 -13.64 19.35
C ASN A 10 -8.89 -13.66 18.54
N ASN A 11 -8.97 -13.65 17.21
CA ASN A 11 -7.80 -13.55 16.34
C ASN A 11 -7.04 -12.23 16.57
N ARG A 12 -7.75 -11.10 16.75
CA ARG A 12 -7.11 -9.81 17.05
C ARG A 12 -6.37 -9.83 18.38
N GLN A 13 -6.96 -10.43 19.42
CA GLN A 13 -6.34 -10.57 20.73
C GLN A 13 -5.11 -11.49 20.69
N GLU A 14 -5.16 -12.56 19.92
CA GLU A 14 -4.06 -13.52 19.77
C GLU A 14 -2.88 -12.92 18.99
N LEU A 15 -3.17 -12.16 17.93
CA LEU A 15 -2.17 -11.40 17.18
C LEU A 15 -1.50 -10.33 18.07
N MET A 16 -2.29 -9.57 18.85
CA MET A 16 -1.81 -8.59 19.81
C MET A 16 -0.97 -9.21 20.94
N LYS A 17 -1.36 -10.38 21.44
CA LYS A 17 -0.56 -11.14 22.42
C LYS A 17 0.77 -11.59 21.83
N THR A 18 0.76 -12.09 20.59
CA THR A 18 1.98 -12.51 19.89
C THR A 18 2.93 -11.34 19.63
N LEU A 19 2.40 -10.17 19.24
CA LEU A 19 3.16 -8.93 19.07
C LEU A 19 3.82 -8.46 20.38
N LYS A 20 3.11 -8.54 21.51
CA LYS A 20 3.68 -8.27 22.83
C LYS A 20 4.82 -9.22 23.19
N ILE A 21 4.69 -10.51 22.86
CA ILE A 21 5.74 -11.50 23.09
C ILE A 21 6.98 -11.22 22.23
N MET A 22 6.80 -10.78 20.97
CA MET A 22 7.92 -10.42 20.10
C MET A 22 8.64 -9.15 20.58
N ASN A 23 7.91 -8.17 21.14
CA ASN A 23 8.51 -6.97 21.71
C ASN A 23 9.28 -7.25 23.03
N ASN A 24 8.82 -8.21 23.84
CA ASN A 24 9.47 -8.57 25.11
C ASN A 24 10.72 -9.47 24.97
N LYS A 25 11.08 -9.93 23.77
CA LYS A 25 12.28 -10.75 23.52
C LYS A 25 13.55 -9.93 23.22
N SER A 26 13.58 -8.63 23.54
CA SER A 26 14.83 -7.86 23.63
C SER A 26 15.42 -7.98 25.04
N PRO A 27 16.76 -8.07 25.21
CA PRO A 27 17.34 -8.40 26.52
C PRO A 27 17.14 -7.28 27.55
N GLN A 28 16.99 -7.74 28.80
CA GLN A 28 16.67 -7.03 30.03
C GLN A 28 17.38 -5.69 30.24
N ARG A 29 16.64 -4.75 30.83
CA ARG A 29 17.18 -3.74 31.75
C ARG A 29 16.33 -3.72 33.01
N GLU A 30 17.05 -3.67 34.12
CA GLU A 30 16.63 -3.87 35.51
C GLU A 30 15.57 -2.87 35.98
N ASP A 31 14.77 -3.35 36.93
CA ASP A 31 13.67 -2.66 37.63
C ASP A 31 14.16 -1.47 38.47
N LEU A 32 13.33 -0.42 38.56
CA LEU A 32 13.13 0.50 39.70
C LEU A 32 11.84 1.34 39.45
N PRO A 33 11.16 1.84 40.51
CA PRO A 33 9.73 1.62 40.68
C PRO A 33 8.80 2.64 40.02
N VAL A 34 7.60 2.14 39.72
CA VAL A 34 6.42 2.84 39.23
C VAL A 34 5.93 3.84 40.27
N ASN A 35 5.97 5.13 39.96
CA ASN A 35 5.08 6.12 40.55
C ASN A 35 3.94 6.42 39.57
N SER A 36 2.78 5.86 39.89
CA SER A 36 1.48 6.21 39.32
C SER A 36 1.11 7.63 39.74
N ALA A 37 1.11 8.57 38.80
CA ALA A 37 0.43 9.85 38.97
C ALA A 37 -0.32 10.18 37.68
N GLU A 38 -1.63 10.32 37.85
CA GLU A 38 -2.61 10.74 36.86
C GLU A 38 -2.15 11.98 36.10
N LYS A 39 -2.35 12.00 34.78
CA LYS A 39 -2.41 13.26 34.04
C LYS A 39 -3.60 13.24 33.08
N ASN A 40 -4.72 13.68 33.63
CA ASN A 40 -5.87 14.13 32.87
C ASN A 40 -5.54 15.42 32.12
N ARG A 41 -6.06 15.48 30.88
CA ARG A 41 -6.39 16.65 30.06
C ARG A 41 -5.22 17.53 29.58
N LEU A 42 -4.97 17.44 28.27
CA LEU A 42 -4.68 18.61 27.45
C LEU A 42 -5.56 18.57 26.20
N ASP A 43 -6.06 19.75 25.87
CA ASP A 43 -7.21 20.07 25.04
C ASP A 43 -7.09 19.80 23.54
N LYS A 44 -8.29 19.74 22.93
CA LYS A 44 -8.67 19.98 21.53
C LYS A 44 -7.53 20.35 20.59
N ASN A 45 -7.17 19.44 19.69
CA ASN A 45 -6.49 19.77 18.46
C ASN A 45 -7.31 19.23 17.27
N GLU A 46 -7.47 20.09 16.27
CA GLU A 46 -8.15 19.90 15.00
C GLU A 46 -8.13 18.45 14.52
N THR A 47 -9.32 17.85 14.37
CA THR A 47 -9.48 16.54 13.76
C THR A 47 -9.01 16.65 12.31
N VAL A 48 -7.75 16.32 12.06
CA VAL A 48 -7.28 15.91 10.74
C VAL A 48 -8.31 14.91 10.22
N PRO A 49 -8.95 15.17 9.06
CA PRO A 49 -9.96 14.27 8.52
C PRO A 49 -9.37 12.87 8.48
N ASN A 50 -10.02 11.91 9.14
CA ASN A 50 -9.57 10.52 9.08
C ASN A 50 -9.72 10.06 7.62
N THR A 51 -8.59 9.97 6.90
CA THR A 51 -8.53 9.63 5.48
C THR A 51 -9.29 8.34 5.16
N PHE A 52 -9.45 7.43 6.12
CA PHE A 52 -10.21 6.19 5.97
C PHE A 52 -11.73 6.32 6.08
N GLU A 53 -12.29 7.44 6.53
CA GLU A 53 -13.76 7.60 6.64
C GLU A 53 -14.46 7.52 5.29
N VAL A 54 -13.76 7.88 4.21
CA VAL A 54 -14.21 7.68 2.82
C VAL A 54 -14.72 6.27 2.58
N LEU A 55 -14.10 5.26 3.17
CA LEU A 55 -14.46 3.86 2.98
C LEU A 55 -15.89 3.57 3.45
N LYS A 56 -16.41 4.30 4.43
CA LYS A 56 -17.80 4.12 4.91
C LYS A 56 -18.85 4.55 3.89
N LEU A 57 -18.48 5.41 2.93
CA LEU A 57 -19.35 5.80 1.82
C LEU A 57 -19.59 4.62 0.88
N PHE A 58 -18.51 3.91 0.53
CA PHE A 58 -18.53 2.80 -0.44
C PHE A 58 -18.90 1.44 0.18
N PHE A 59 -18.67 1.27 1.49
CA PHE A 59 -18.85 -0.01 2.16
C PHE A 59 -19.87 0.07 3.30
N PRO A 60 -21.13 -0.37 3.07
CA PRO A 60 -22.18 -0.33 4.09
C PRO A 60 -21.82 -1.06 5.39
N HIS A 61 -21.05 -2.15 5.31
CA HIS A 61 -20.63 -2.92 6.49
C HIS A 61 -19.66 -2.15 7.40
N LEU A 62 -18.95 -1.14 6.87
CA LEU A 62 -18.00 -0.33 7.62
C LEU A 62 -18.66 0.85 8.37
N ARG A 63 -19.91 1.20 8.05
CA ARG A 63 -20.62 2.34 8.69
C ARG A 63 -20.77 2.20 10.20
N LYS A 64 -20.83 0.96 10.70
CA LYS A 64 -20.94 0.65 12.14
C LYS A 64 -19.59 0.43 12.82
N VAL A 65 -18.48 0.51 12.07
CA VAL A 65 -17.13 0.33 12.60
C VAL A 65 -16.64 1.68 13.13
N GLY A 66 -16.16 1.70 14.38
CA GLY A 66 -15.70 2.92 15.03
C GLY A 66 -14.51 3.55 14.30
N ARG A 67 -13.42 2.80 14.14
CA ARG A 67 -12.19 3.24 13.47
C ARG A 67 -11.77 2.23 12.41
N ILE A 68 -11.47 2.71 11.21
CA ILE A 68 -10.87 1.94 10.13
C ILE A 68 -9.40 2.38 10.04
N TYR A 69 -8.48 1.49 10.38
CA TYR A 69 -7.04 1.72 10.43
C TYR A 69 -6.32 0.36 10.41
N PRO A 70 -5.04 0.24 10.02
CA PRO A 70 -4.33 -1.03 10.09
C PRO A 70 -4.46 -1.75 11.45
N ASP A 71 -4.63 -3.07 11.42
CA ASP A 71 -4.71 -3.90 12.64
C ASP A 71 -3.35 -3.97 13.34
N VAL A 72 -2.29 -3.95 12.55
CA VAL A 72 -0.91 -3.96 13.01
C VAL A 72 -0.12 -2.90 12.28
N ILE A 73 0.74 -2.20 13.03
CA ILE A 73 1.78 -1.33 12.49
C ILE A 73 3.09 -1.67 13.19
N ILE A 74 4.12 -1.97 12.39
CA ILE A 74 5.48 -2.19 12.86
C ILE A 74 6.37 -1.15 12.19
N GLY A 75 6.83 -0.18 12.97
CA GLY A 75 7.58 0.96 12.48
C GLY A 75 7.46 2.16 13.41
N LYS A 76 7.68 3.37 12.87
CA LYS A 76 7.62 4.63 13.63
C LYS A 76 6.50 5.57 13.20
N GLU A 77 5.64 5.14 12.29
CA GLU A 77 4.57 5.94 11.70
C GLU A 77 5.10 7.29 11.18
N LYS A 78 6.25 7.25 10.51
CA LYS A 78 6.93 8.42 9.97
C LYS A 78 6.02 9.16 8.98
N ALA A 79 6.03 10.48 9.09
CA ALA A 79 5.24 11.40 8.26
C ALA A 79 6.07 12.66 7.97
N GLY A 80 5.57 13.51 7.07
CA GLY A 80 6.25 14.74 6.65
C GLY A 80 7.48 14.50 5.78
N VAL A 81 7.53 13.38 5.05
CA VAL A 81 8.62 13.05 4.11
C VAL A 81 8.26 13.39 2.67
N SER A 82 9.24 13.45 1.77
CA SER A 82 8.93 13.67 0.35
C SER A 82 8.22 12.46 -0.29
N PHE A 83 8.63 11.23 0.04
CA PHE A 83 8.13 10.03 -0.65
C PHE A 83 7.62 8.93 0.28
N ALA A 84 6.42 8.41 0.00
CA ALA A 84 5.92 7.14 0.52
C ALA A 84 5.91 6.09 -0.61
N LEU A 85 6.61 4.98 -0.40
CA LEU A 85 6.71 3.89 -1.36
C LEU A 85 5.84 2.72 -0.90
N GLY A 86 4.72 2.47 -1.58
CA GLY A 86 3.79 1.40 -1.24
C GLY A 86 4.20 0.07 -1.87
N VAL A 87 4.39 -0.97 -1.05
CA VAL A 87 4.75 -2.33 -1.47
C VAL A 87 3.75 -3.33 -0.87
N PRO A 88 2.63 -3.62 -1.55
CA PRO A 88 1.70 -4.66 -1.13
C PRO A 88 2.31 -6.04 -1.36
N THR A 89 2.04 -6.97 -0.46
CA THR A 89 2.58 -8.33 -0.51
C THR A 89 1.50 -9.36 -0.19
N VAL A 90 1.58 -10.51 -0.85
CA VAL A 90 0.61 -11.61 -0.72
C VAL A 90 1.32 -12.96 -0.69
N ASN A 91 0.67 -13.95 -0.07
CA ASN A 91 1.22 -15.28 0.03
C ASN A 91 1.18 -16.00 -1.33
N ARG A 92 2.35 -16.46 -1.80
CA ARG A 92 2.51 -17.26 -3.03
C ARG A 92 3.10 -18.65 -2.74
N GLY A 93 2.86 -19.17 -1.53
CA GLY A 93 3.45 -20.43 -1.07
C GLY A 93 4.96 -20.27 -0.85
N ASP A 94 5.75 -21.12 -1.50
CA ASP A 94 7.22 -21.15 -1.32
C ASP A 94 7.97 -20.02 -2.05
N HIS A 95 7.25 -19.18 -2.81
CA HIS A 95 7.83 -18.10 -3.61
C HIS A 95 7.79 -16.76 -2.86
N GLY A 96 8.94 -16.30 -2.36
CA GLY A 96 9.06 -15.03 -1.63
C GLY A 96 9.95 -14.00 -2.31
N TYR A 97 9.36 -13.04 -3.03
CA TYR A 97 10.10 -11.98 -3.73
C TYR A 97 10.40 -10.74 -2.87
N LEU A 98 9.56 -10.48 -1.86
CA LEU A 98 9.59 -9.27 -1.04
C LEU A 98 10.97 -8.94 -0.46
N LYS A 99 11.70 -9.95 0.02
CA LYS A 99 13.05 -9.76 0.58
C LYS A 99 14.00 -9.15 -0.45
N GLN A 100 13.98 -9.65 -1.68
CA GLN A 100 14.82 -9.15 -2.77
C GLN A 100 14.41 -7.74 -3.16
N THR A 101 13.10 -7.50 -3.29
CA THR A 101 12.52 -6.18 -3.60
C THR A 101 12.93 -5.13 -2.57
N LEU A 102 12.73 -5.39 -1.28
CA LEU A 102 13.12 -4.47 -0.21
C LEU A 102 14.63 -4.22 -0.18
N THR A 103 15.43 -5.27 -0.36
CA THR A 103 16.89 -5.13 -0.44
C THR A 103 17.28 -4.23 -1.61
N SER A 104 16.66 -4.42 -2.77
CA SER A 104 16.92 -3.61 -3.96
C SER A 104 16.49 -2.16 -3.78
N LEU A 105 15.32 -1.91 -3.18
CA LEU A 105 14.81 -0.56 -2.95
C LEU A 105 15.69 0.22 -1.99
N ILE A 106 16.03 -0.38 -0.84
CA ILE A 106 16.76 0.30 0.23
C ILE A 106 18.23 0.51 -0.16
N SER A 107 18.90 -0.50 -0.71
CA SER A 107 20.34 -0.41 -1.05
C SER A 107 20.66 0.53 -2.22
N ARG A 108 19.64 0.93 -3.00
CA ARG A 108 19.79 1.79 -4.18
C ARG A 108 19.30 3.22 -3.95
N MET A 109 18.91 3.55 -2.72
CA MET A 109 18.69 4.92 -2.23
C MET A 109 19.99 5.47 -1.61
N THR A 110 20.13 6.78 -1.60
CA THR A 110 21.11 7.48 -0.75
C THR A 110 20.64 7.52 0.70
N VAL A 111 21.55 7.85 1.63
CA VAL A 111 21.20 8.02 3.06
C VAL A 111 20.19 9.16 3.26
N SER A 112 20.31 10.24 2.48
CA SER A 112 19.38 11.37 2.55
C SER A 112 17.99 10.97 2.09
N GLU A 113 17.91 10.26 0.96
CA GLU A 113 16.65 9.74 0.42
C GLU A 113 15.97 8.75 1.38
N GLN A 114 16.73 7.86 2.02
CA GLN A 114 16.17 6.96 3.02
C GLN A 114 15.64 7.71 4.25
N LYS A 115 16.27 8.85 4.61
CA LYS A 115 15.79 9.75 5.67
C LYS A 115 14.62 10.61 5.24
N ASP A 116 14.38 10.81 3.95
CA ASP A 116 13.27 11.59 3.38
C ASP A 116 12.26 10.72 2.62
N SER A 117 12.18 9.45 2.98
CA SER A 117 11.16 8.55 2.48
C SER A 117 10.73 7.54 3.55
N VAL A 118 9.63 6.85 3.25
CA VAL A 118 9.15 5.68 3.98
C VAL A 118 8.71 4.61 3.00
N VAL A 119 9.24 3.40 3.16
CA VAL A 119 8.74 2.21 2.44
C VAL A 119 7.66 1.56 3.31
N ILE A 120 6.48 1.35 2.76
CA ILE A 120 5.32 0.81 3.49
C ILE A 120 4.98 -0.55 2.87
N VAL A 121 5.24 -1.61 3.63
CA VAL A 121 4.85 -2.97 3.25
C VAL A 121 3.44 -3.24 3.76
N SER A 122 2.51 -3.53 2.85
CA SER A 122 1.13 -3.85 3.22
C SER A 122 0.87 -5.34 3.10
N ILE A 123 0.56 -5.99 4.22
CA ILE A 123 0.17 -7.40 4.27
C ILE A 123 -1.35 -7.48 4.24
N ALA A 124 -1.86 -7.91 3.11
CA ALA A 124 -3.30 -7.99 2.83
C ALA A 124 -3.85 -9.42 2.92
N ASP A 125 -3.07 -10.35 3.46
CA ASP A 125 -3.39 -11.77 3.58
C ASP A 125 -3.88 -12.11 5.01
N SER A 126 -4.88 -12.98 5.13
CA SER A 126 -5.40 -13.44 6.42
C SER A 126 -4.61 -14.61 7.03
N ASN A 127 -3.64 -15.17 6.30
CA ASN A 127 -2.79 -16.25 6.78
C ASN A 127 -1.79 -15.75 7.83
N GLU A 128 -1.98 -16.19 9.07
CA GLU A 128 -1.18 -15.78 10.21
C GLU A 128 0.28 -16.24 10.13
N GLU A 129 0.54 -17.43 9.58
CA GLU A 129 1.90 -17.94 9.40
C GLU A 129 2.68 -17.11 8.38
N TYR A 130 2.02 -16.73 7.28
CA TYR A 130 2.59 -15.84 6.29
C TYR A 130 2.89 -14.47 6.89
N PHE A 131 1.94 -13.89 7.65
CA PHE A 131 2.16 -12.65 8.37
C PHE A 131 3.38 -12.73 9.30
N LYS A 132 3.47 -13.77 10.13
CA LYS A 132 4.61 -14.02 11.04
C LYS A 132 5.92 -14.18 10.27
N SER A 133 5.89 -14.87 9.13
CA SER A 133 7.06 -15.07 8.26
C SER A 133 7.57 -13.74 7.69
N VAL A 134 6.68 -12.90 7.13
CA VAL A 134 7.04 -11.59 6.59
C VAL A 134 7.58 -10.68 7.68
N VAL A 135 6.88 -10.57 8.82
CA VAL A 135 7.31 -9.75 9.95
C VAL A 135 8.64 -10.22 10.51
N GLY A 136 8.83 -11.54 10.67
CA GLY A 136 10.07 -12.12 11.15
C GLY A 136 11.24 -11.84 10.21
N MET A 137 11.02 -12.00 8.89
CA MET A 137 12.01 -11.67 7.86
C MET A 137 12.40 -10.19 7.92
N ILE A 138 11.42 -9.30 7.98
CA ILE A 138 11.67 -7.84 7.99
C ILE A 138 12.38 -7.41 9.27
N THR A 139 11.93 -7.91 10.43
CA THR A 139 12.54 -7.59 11.74
C THR A 139 13.98 -8.07 11.82
N LYS A 140 14.30 -9.22 11.21
CA LYS A 140 15.66 -9.78 11.19
C LYS A 140 16.58 -9.05 10.22
N LYS A 141 16.11 -8.70 9.01
CA LYS A 141 16.96 -8.16 7.92
C LYS A 141 16.98 -6.63 7.85
N PHE A 142 15.90 -5.96 8.23
CA PHE A 142 15.73 -4.50 8.07
C PHE A 142 15.54 -3.78 9.41
N LYS A 143 16.16 -4.31 10.47
CA LYS A 143 16.07 -3.76 11.85
C LYS A 143 16.44 -2.28 11.91
N GLN A 144 17.44 -1.84 11.15
CA GLN A 144 17.87 -0.44 11.13
C GLN A 144 16.78 0.45 10.52
N GLN A 145 16.17 0.03 9.41
CA GLN A 145 15.14 0.76 8.70
C GLN A 145 13.85 0.88 9.53
N LEU A 146 13.46 -0.19 10.22
CA LEU A 146 12.35 -0.16 11.17
C LEU A 146 12.62 0.83 12.32
N LYS A 147 13.84 0.82 12.86
CA LYS A 147 14.24 1.73 13.95
C LYS A 147 14.26 3.18 13.52
N SER A 148 14.73 3.47 12.31
CA SER A 148 14.76 4.84 11.75
C SER A 148 13.43 5.31 11.21
N GLY A 149 12.43 4.43 11.10
CA GLY A 149 11.12 4.74 10.50
C GLY A 149 11.13 4.85 8.98
N SER A 150 12.21 4.42 8.31
CA SER A 150 12.25 4.42 6.83
C SER A 150 11.60 3.18 6.21
N LEU A 151 11.20 2.21 7.03
CA LEU A 151 10.41 1.04 6.64
C LEU A 151 9.31 0.82 7.67
N GLU A 152 8.11 0.54 7.19
CA GLU A 152 6.94 0.20 7.98
C GLU A 152 6.28 -1.05 7.42
N VAL A 153 5.67 -1.85 8.31
CA VAL A 153 4.83 -2.98 7.93
C VAL A 153 3.45 -2.76 8.52
N ILE A 154 2.43 -2.84 7.67
CA ILE A 154 1.03 -2.75 8.07
C ILE A 154 0.28 -4.04 7.73
N SER A 155 -0.77 -4.34 8.49
CA SER A 155 -1.75 -5.36 8.14
C SER A 155 -3.11 -4.75 7.89
N ILE A 156 -3.73 -5.08 6.76
CA ILE A 156 -5.06 -4.62 6.42
C ILE A 156 -6.10 -5.43 7.21
N PRO A 157 -7.03 -4.78 7.94
CA PRO A 157 -7.99 -5.50 8.76
C PRO A 157 -8.92 -6.39 7.95
N ALA A 158 -9.17 -7.61 8.42
CA ALA A 158 -10.06 -8.55 7.71
C ALA A 158 -11.49 -8.02 7.53
N PHE A 159 -11.97 -7.18 8.46
CA PHE A 159 -13.31 -6.58 8.38
C PHE A 159 -13.44 -5.52 7.27
N PHE A 160 -12.32 -5.02 6.73
CA PHE A 160 -12.32 -4.07 5.62
C PHE A 160 -12.99 -4.67 4.39
N TYR A 161 -12.65 -5.92 4.06
CA TYR A 161 -13.11 -6.57 2.84
C TYR A 161 -14.61 -6.93 2.91
N PRO A 162 -15.37 -6.71 1.82
CA PRO A 162 -16.74 -7.18 1.70
C PRO A 162 -16.85 -8.72 1.83
N SER A 163 -18.00 -9.20 2.30
CA SER A 163 -18.26 -10.64 2.52
C SER A 163 -18.09 -11.50 1.26
N MET A 164 -18.30 -10.93 0.06
CA MET A 164 -18.10 -11.63 -1.21
C MET A 164 -16.64 -12.09 -1.42
N LEU A 165 -15.67 -11.41 -0.82
CA LEU A 165 -14.25 -11.80 -0.83
C LEU A 165 -13.92 -12.83 0.26
N GLN A 166 -14.81 -13.01 1.24
CA GLN A 166 -14.67 -14.00 2.31
C GLN A 166 -15.39 -15.32 1.99
N ALA A 167 -16.21 -15.35 0.92
CA ALA A 167 -16.90 -16.56 0.49
C ALA A 167 -15.92 -17.64 0.02
N ARG A 168 -16.27 -18.92 0.25
CA ARG A 168 -15.42 -20.05 -0.17
C ARG A 168 -15.12 -19.96 -1.66
N PRO A 169 -13.90 -20.33 -2.10
CA PRO A 169 -13.55 -20.34 -3.51
C PRO A 169 -14.57 -21.20 -4.28
N SER A 170 -15.30 -20.58 -5.20
CA SER A 170 -16.02 -21.32 -6.24
C SER A 170 -15.01 -22.08 -7.10
N THR A 171 -15.40 -23.25 -7.62
CA THR A 171 -14.56 -24.09 -8.48
C THR A 171 -14.27 -23.41 -9.82
N GLU A 172 -15.14 -22.51 -10.27
CA GLU A 172 -15.00 -21.76 -11.52
C GLU A 172 -13.89 -20.69 -11.45
N ASP A 173 -12.98 -20.75 -12.42
CA ASP A 173 -11.79 -19.90 -12.48
C ASP A 173 -12.11 -18.42 -12.78
N SER A 174 -13.22 -18.14 -13.48
CA SER A 174 -13.71 -16.77 -13.75
C SER A 174 -13.96 -16.00 -12.45
N HIS A 175 -14.67 -16.61 -11.50
CA HIS A 175 -14.97 -16.03 -10.20
C HIS A 175 -13.75 -15.90 -9.29
N LYS A 176 -12.73 -16.76 -9.44
CA LYS A 176 -11.45 -16.60 -8.74
C LYS A 176 -10.70 -15.37 -9.25
N LEU A 177 -10.62 -15.21 -10.57
CA LEU A 177 -9.97 -14.06 -11.19
C LEU A 177 -10.67 -12.74 -10.84
N GLU A 178 -12.00 -12.72 -10.87
CA GLU A 178 -12.81 -11.56 -10.47
C GLU A 178 -12.54 -11.17 -9.01
N ARG A 179 -12.65 -12.12 -8.07
CA ARG A 179 -12.36 -11.86 -6.64
C ARG A 179 -10.93 -11.36 -6.42
N TRP A 180 -9.95 -11.92 -7.12
CA TRP A 180 -8.56 -11.50 -7.04
C TRP A 180 -8.38 -10.05 -7.52
N ARG A 181 -8.99 -9.67 -8.66
CA ARG A 181 -8.94 -8.28 -9.19
C ARG A 181 -9.57 -7.29 -8.21
N ILE A 182 -10.75 -7.61 -7.71
CA ILE A 182 -11.47 -6.79 -6.73
C ILE A 182 -10.59 -6.60 -5.50
N LYS A 183 -10.03 -7.69 -4.95
CA LYS A 183 -9.15 -7.63 -3.79
C LYS A 183 -7.94 -6.73 -4.05
N GLN A 184 -7.27 -6.87 -5.19
CA GLN A 184 -6.11 -6.06 -5.55
C GLN A 184 -6.42 -4.55 -5.56
N VAL A 185 -7.56 -4.15 -6.15
CA VAL A 185 -8.00 -2.75 -6.14
C VAL A 185 -8.18 -2.25 -4.70
N LEU A 186 -8.81 -3.05 -3.83
CA LEU A 186 -9.04 -2.70 -2.43
C LEU A 186 -7.73 -2.60 -1.63
N ASP A 187 -6.81 -3.54 -1.85
CA ASP A 187 -5.48 -3.56 -1.21
C ASP A 187 -4.72 -2.26 -1.51
N PHE A 188 -4.74 -1.82 -2.78
CA PHE A 188 -4.10 -0.59 -3.22
C PHE A 188 -4.78 0.66 -2.67
N CYS A 189 -6.12 0.70 -2.69
CA CYS A 189 -6.87 1.83 -2.11
C CYS A 189 -6.53 2.01 -0.62
N PHE A 190 -6.52 0.92 0.15
CA PHE A 190 -6.19 0.99 1.58
C PHE A 190 -4.76 1.49 1.82
N LEU A 191 -3.80 1.01 1.02
CA LEU A 191 -2.40 1.43 1.10
C LEU A 191 -2.22 2.91 0.71
N MET A 192 -2.89 3.37 -0.35
CA MET A 192 -2.90 4.77 -0.76
C MET A 192 -3.44 5.67 0.36
N LEU A 193 -4.57 5.31 0.98
CA LEU A 193 -5.13 6.07 2.11
C LEU A 193 -4.20 6.10 3.34
N TYR A 194 -3.50 5.00 3.62
CA TYR A 194 -2.52 4.96 4.70
C TYR A 194 -1.29 5.85 4.42
N ALA A 195 -0.85 5.89 3.16
CA ALA A 195 0.33 6.63 2.74
C ALA A 195 0.06 8.14 2.56
N GLN A 196 -1.17 8.53 2.22
CA GLN A 196 -1.57 9.90 1.91
C GLN A 196 -1.13 10.95 2.94
N PRO A 197 -1.34 10.78 4.25
CA PRO A 197 -0.94 11.81 5.23
C PRO A 197 0.57 11.79 5.55
N LYS A 198 1.35 10.86 4.99
CA LYS A 198 2.76 10.65 5.38
C LYS A 198 3.74 11.37 4.48
N ALA A 199 3.41 11.58 3.22
CA ALA A 199 4.37 12.06 2.24
C ALA A 199 3.78 13.04 1.24
N THR A 200 4.63 13.83 0.59
CA THR A 200 4.22 14.70 -0.53
C THR A 200 3.85 13.90 -1.78
N TYR A 201 4.59 12.82 -2.06
CA TYR A 201 4.36 11.94 -3.19
C TYR A 201 4.20 10.48 -2.76
N TYR A 202 3.31 9.77 -3.44
CA TYR A 202 3.12 8.34 -3.28
C TYR A 202 3.58 7.59 -4.53
N LEU A 203 4.47 6.62 -4.34
CA LEU A 203 4.95 5.74 -5.39
C LEU A 203 4.40 4.32 -5.16
N GLN A 204 3.53 3.87 -6.06
CA GLN A 204 3.02 2.50 -6.04
C GLN A 204 4.04 1.54 -6.64
N LEU A 205 4.34 0.47 -5.92
CA LEU A 205 5.21 -0.64 -6.35
C LEU A 205 4.52 -1.99 -6.06
N GLU A 206 5.22 -3.08 -6.39
CA GLU A 206 4.85 -4.47 -6.10
C GLU A 206 6.01 -5.16 -5.39
N ASP A 207 5.76 -6.34 -4.80
CA ASP A 207 6.73 -7.07 -3.99
C ASP A 207 7.71 -7.93 -4.79
N ASP A 208 7.65 -7.91 -6.13
CA ASP A 208 8.41 -8.72 -7.07
C ASP A 208 9.15 -7.89 -8.13
N ILE A 209 9.80 -6.81 -7.68
CA ILE A 209 10.54 -5.90 -8.54
C ILE A 209 12.01 -5.74 -8.13
N ILE A 210 12.84 -5.34 -9.09
CA ILE A 210 14.20 -4.85 -8.89
C ILE A 210 14.26 -3.40 -9.38
N ALA A 211 14.45 -2.47 -8.44
CA ALA A 211 14.60 -1.04 -8.75
C ALA A 211 15.99 -0.75 -9.32
N LYS A 212 16.17 0.13 -10.29
CA LYS A 212 17.50 0.55 -10.80
C LYS A 212 18.30 1.32 -9.76
N LYS A 213 19.63 1.37 -9.93
CA LYS A 213 20.51 2.19 -9.08
C LYS A 213 20.09 3.68 -9.20
N MET A 214 20.06 4.40 -8.08
CA MET A 214 19.67 5.82 -8.01
C MET A 214 18.25 6.09 -8.54
N TYR A 215 17.33 5.13 -8.43
CA TYR A 215 15.98 5.32 -8.97
C TYR A 215 15.27 6.50 -8.30
N LEU A 216 15.38 6.65 -6.98
CA LEU A 216 14.68 7.71 -6.26
C LEU A 216 15.29 9.08 -6.55
N THR A 217 16.60 9.15 -6.77
CA THR A 217 17.28 10.35 -7.26
C THR A 217 16.70 10.80 -8.61
N LYS A 218 16.59 9.87 -9.56
CA LYS A 218 16.04 10.14 -10.90
C LYS A 218 14.57 10.57 -10.87
N ILE A 219 13.78 9.95 -9.98
CA ILE A 219 12.38 10.36 -9.74
C ILE A 219 12.35 11.80 -9.21
N THR A 220 13.16 12.07 -8.19
CA THR A 220 13.25 13.39 -7.54
C THR A 220 13.66 14.47 -8.55
N GLU A 221 14.70 14.21 -9.35
CA GLU A 221 15.16 15.13 -10.41
C GLU A 221 14.06 15.40 -11.44
N LEU A 222 13.34 14.36 -11.90
CA LEU A 222 12.25 14.54 -12.85
C LEU A 222 11.15 15.44 -12.28
N VAL A 223 10.73 15.17 -11.05
CA VAL A 223 9.68 15.94 -10.37
C VAL A 223 10.08 17.41 -10.21
N HIS A 224 11.34 17.69 -9.83
CA HIS A 224 11.83 19.07 -9.67
C HIS A 224 11.98 19.82 -11.00
N ASN A 225 12.33 19.11 -12.08
CA ASN A 225 12.54 19.72 -13.40
C ASN A 225 11.24 20.01 -14.15
N ILE A 226 10.11 19.44 -13.72
CA ILE A 226 8.82 19.69 -14.34
C ILE A 226 8.29 21.05 -13.85
N THR A 227 8.20 21.99 -14.79
CA THR A 227 7.72 23.35 -14.52
C THR A 227 6.19 23.46 -14.47
N SER A 228 5.49 22.50 -15.07
CA SER A 228 4.03 22.45 -15.11
C SER A 228 3.47 21.55 -14.01
N ASN A 229 2.62 22.11 -13.14
CA ASN A 229 1.96 21.34 -12.09
C ASN A 229 0.74 20.51 -12.57
N ASN A 230 0.47 20.47 -13.88
CA ASN A 230 -0.75 19.89 -14.46
C ASN A 230 -0.68 18.38 -14.77
N TRP A 231 0.30 17.66 -14.25
CA TRP A 231 0.40 16.21 -14.45
C TRP A 231 -0.47 15.45 -13.44
N LEU A 232 -1.11 14.36 -13.89
CA LEU A 232 -2.00 13.54 -13.05
C LEU A 232 -1.26 12.43 -12.31
N PHE A 233 -0.38 11.70 -13.01
CA PHE A 233 0.60 10.78 -12.43
C PHE A 233 1.80 10.64 -13.37
N MET A 234 2.93 10.19 -12.85
CA MET A 234 4.12 9.85 -13.65
C MET A 234 4.37 8.34 -13.67
N GLU A 235 4.93 7.84 -14.76
CA GLU A 235 5.19 6.42 -14.97
C GLU A 235 6.69 6.13 -15.03
N PHE A 236 7.14 5.22 -14.17
CA PHE A 236 8.53 4.75 -14.09
C PHE A 236 8.69 3.26 -14.40
N SER A 237 7.59 2.59 -14.77
CA SER A 237 7.55 1.23 -15.30
C SER A 237 6.57 1.16 -16.48
N VAL A 238 6.87 0.28 -17.43
CA VAL A 238 5.99 -0.05 -18.56
C VAL A 238 4.92 -1.07 -18.19
N LEU A 239 5.09 -1.78 -17.07
CA LEU A 239 4.21 -2.87 -16.66
C LEU A 239 3.17 -2.38 -15.67
N GLY A 240 1.89 -2.49 -16.06
CA GLY A 240 0.73 -2.34 -15.19
C GLY A 240 0.77 -1.14 -14.25
N PHE A 241 0.42 -1.37 -12.99
CA PHE A 241 0.28 -0.35 -11.94
C PHE A 241 1.60 -0.07 -11.19
N ILE A 242 2.67 -0.78 -11.55
CA ILE A 242 4.01 -0.61 -10.97
C ILE A 242 4.59 0.75 -11.37
N GLY A 243 5.31 1.37 -10.43
CA GLY A 243 6.09 2.58 -10.68
C GLY A 243 5.21 3.79 -11.03
N LYS A 244 3.99 3.85 -10.52
CA LYS A 244 3.09 5.00 -10.71
C LYS A 244 3.28 5.96 -9.54
N LEU A 245 3.70 7.18 -9.87
CA LEU A 245 3.92 8.25 -8.90
C LEU A 245 2.75 9.21 -8.94
N PHE A 246 2.18 9.48 -7.77
CA PHE A 246 1.06 10.36 -7.55
C PHE A 246 1.47 11.47 -6.58
N LYS A 247 0.84 12.64 -6.69
CA LYS A 247 0.85 13.60 -5.57
C LYS A 247 -0.08 13.06 -4.50
N SER A 248 0.35 13.12 -3.24
CA SER A 248 -0.46 12.60 -2.14
C SER A 248 -1.77 13.37 -1.95
N GLU A 249 -1.78 14.67 -2.27
CA GLU A 249 -2.99 15.50 -2.24
C GLU A 249 -4.10 14.96 -3.17
N ASP A 250 -3.72 14.38 -4.31
CA ASP A 250 -4.65 13.86 -5.32
C ASP A 250 -5.11 12.42 -5.02
N LEU A 251 -4.48 11.70 -4.08
CA LEU A 251 -4.76 10.27 -3.85
C LEU A 251 -6.22 10.00 -3.50
N THR A 252 -6.87 10.93 -2.79
CA THR A 252 -8.28 10.78 -2.41
C THR A 252 -9.20 10.70 -3.63
N ASP A 253 -8.93 11.48 -4.69
CA ASP A 253 -9.68 11.44 -5.95
C ASP A 253 -9.52 10.09 -6.65
N PHE A 254 -8.28 9.57 -6.72
CA PHE A 254 -8.02 8.25 -7.29
C PHE A 254 -8.73 7.16 -6.49
N VAL A 255 -8.63 7.19 -5.15
CA VAL A 255 -9.28 6.19 -4.30
C VAL A 255 -10.80 6.25 -4.47
N HIS A 256 -11.41 7.43 -4.51
CA HIS A 256 -12.84 7.57 -4.80
C HIS A 256 -13.21 6.91 -6.13
N PHE A 257 -12.50 7.25 -7.20
CA PHE A 257 -12.77 6.70 -8.52
C PHE A 257 -12.59 5.18 -8.55
N PHE A 258 -11.51 4.67 -7.97
CA PHE A 258 -11.25 3.23 -7.90
C PHE A 258 -12.33 2.50 -7.11
N LEU A 259 -12.79 3.06 -5.99
CA LEU A 259 -13.85 2.49 -5.18
C LEU A 259 -15.24 2.58 -5.82
N MET A 260 -15.48 3.50 -6.76
CA MET A 260 -16.73 3.53 -7.54
C MET A 260 -16.84 2.30 -8.46
N PHE A 261 -15.72 1.84 -9.02
CA PHE A 261 -15.69 0.83 -10.08
C PHE A 261 -14.87 -0.43 -9.73
N TYR A 262 -14.59 -0.64 -8.44
CA TYR A 262 -13.70 -1.71 -7.96
C TYR A 262 -14.18 -3.13 -8.31
N LYS A 263 -15.47 -3.28 -8.62
CA LYS A 263 -16.09 -4.54 -9.05
C LYS A 263 -16.03 -4.76 -10.56
N ASP A 264 -15.89 -3.68 -11.32
CA ASP A 264 -16.15 -3.68 -12.76
C ASP A 264 -14.85 -3.86 -13.56
N LYS A 265 -13.74 -3.27 -13.09
CA LYS A 265 -12.48 -3.24 -13.84
C LYS A 265 -11.26 -3.45 -12.95
N PRO A 266 -10.17 -4.04 -13.49
CA PRO A 266 -8.89 -4.09 -12.80
C PRO A 266 -8.28 -2.69 -12.66
N ILE A 267 -7.38 -2.54 -11.68
CA ILE A 267 -6.79 -1.24 -11.34
C ILE A 267 -6.10 -0.52 -12.52
N ASP A 268 -5.43 -1.26 -13.40
CA ASP A 268 -4.75 -0.68 -14.56
C ASP A 268 -5.72 0.03 -15.50
N TRP A 269 -6.90 -0.56 -15.68
CA TRP A 269 -7.95 0.00 -16.53
C TRP A 269 -8.63 1.18 -15.83
N LEU A 270 -8.83 1.09 -14.52
CA LEU A 270 -9.36 2.20 -13.74
C LEU A 270 -8.42 3.41 -13.77
N LEU A 271 -7.10 3.19 -13.74
CA LEU A 271 -6.11 4.24 -13.88
C LEU A 271 -6.15 4.90 -15.27
N GLU A 272 -6.36 4.12 -16.33
CA GLU A 272 -6.56 4.64 -17.68
C GLU A 272 -7.88 5.42 -17.80
N ASP A 273 -8.97 4.88 -17.25
CA ASP A 273 -10.28 5.52 -17.28
C ASP A 273 -10.28 6.88 -16.57
N ILE A 274 -9.71 6.98 -15.36
CA ILE A 274 -9.63 8.26 -14.65
C ILE A 274 -8.75 9.26 -15.41
N PHE A 275 -7.68 8.78 -16.05
CA PHE A 275 -6.82 9.63 -16.88
C PHE A 275 -7.62 10.20 -18.05
N GLN A 276 -8.39 9.38 -18.76
CA GLN A 276 -9.26 9.83 -19.85
C GLN A 276 -10.33 10.81 -19.36
N VAL A 277 -11.01 10.50 -18.25
CA VAL A 277 -12.05 11.36 -17.66
C VAL A 277 -11.50 12.72 -17.26
N LYS A 278 -10.29 12.78 -16.70
CA LYS A 278 -9.67 14.04 -16.25
C LYS A 278 -8.98 14.82 -17.38
N MET A 279 -8.51 14.15 -18.44
CA MET A 279 -7.67 14.76 -19.49
C MET A 279 -8.40 15.02 -20.81
N CYS A 280 -9.52 14.35 -21.08
CA CYS A 280 -10.30 14.53 -22.30
C CYS A 280 -11.45 15.52 -22.12
N ASN A 281 -11.65 16.38 -23.12
CA ASN A 281 -12.83 17.24 -23.19
C ASN A 281 -14.00 16.45 -23.78
N GLN A 282 -15.23 16.70 -23.31
CA GLN A 282 -16.43 15.99 -23.79
C GLN A 282 -16.71 16.17 -25.28
N GLU A 283 -16.30 17.31 -25.84
CA GLU A 283 -16.51 17.65 -27.26
C GLU A 283 -15.38 17.16 -28.19
N GLU A 284 -14.29 16.62 -27.62
CA GLU A 284 -13.15 16.13 -28.39
C GLU A 284 -13.37 14.68 -28.85
N MET A 285 -13.03 14.38 -30.11
CA MET A 285 -13.07 12.99 -30.59
C MET A 285 -12.09 12.10 -29.81
N PRO A 286 -12.48 10.87 -29.43
CA PRO A 286 -11.65 9.98 -28.61
C PRO A 286 -10.23 9.76 -29.16
N GLU A 287 -10.08 9.67 -30.48
CA GLU A 287 -8.77 9.47 -31.13
C GLU A 287 -7.86 10.68 -30.93
N LYS A 288 -8.42 11.90 -31.03
CA LYS A 288 -7.66 13.15 -30.82
C LYS A 288 -7.20 13.27 -29.38
N CYS A 289 -8.09 12.95 -28.42
CA CYS A 289 -7.70 12.94 -27.01
C CYS A 289 -6.60 11.90 -26.76
N SER A 290 -6.74 10.68 -27.30
CA SER A 290 -5.75 9.62 -27.13
C SER A 290 -4.36 10.02 -27.64
N GLU A 291 -4.27 10.65 -28.81
CA GLU A 291 -2.98 11.13 -29.34
C GLU A 291 -2.38 12.26 -28.49
N ARG A 292 -3.19 13.22 -28.04
CA ARG A 292 -2.74 14.29 -27.13
C ARG A 292 -2.30 13.72 -25.79
N ASN A 293 -3.02 12.75 -25.25
CA ASN A 293 -2.75 12.06 -24.00
C ASN A 293 -1.39 11.34 -24.03
N LYS A 294 -0.98 10.77 -25.18
CA LYS A 294 0.37 10.20 -25.34
C LYS A 294 1.48 11.24 -25.16
N GLN A 295 1.23 12.51 -25.48
CA GLN A 295 2.20 13.60 -25.34
C GLN A 295 2.22 14.17 -23.92
N ILE A 296 1.07 14.21 -23.24
CA ILE A 296 0.95 14.72 -21.86
C ILE A 296 1.41 13.70 -20.83
N ARG A 297 1.27 12.40 -21.13
CA ARG A 297 1.68 11.32 -20.23
C ARG A 297 3.18 11.36 -19.99
N ILE A 298 3.54 11.62 -18.73
CA ILE A 298 4.94 11.67 -18.29
C ILE A 298 5.41 10.24 -18.02
N ARG A 299 6.13 9.67 -18.98
CA ARG A 299 6.75 8.35 -18.87
C ARG A 299 8.27 8.46 -18.89
N TYR A 300 8.91 8.06 -17.80
CA TYR A 300 10.36 7.99 -17.70
C TYR A 300 10.90 6.80 -18.50
N LYS A 301 11.93 7.03 -19.31
CA LYS A 301 12.63 6.00 -20.10
C LYS A 301 14.13 6.10 -19.85
N PRO A 302 14.84 4.98 -19.60
CA PRO A 302 14.34 3.60 -19.51
C PRO A 302 13.62 3.32 -18.18
N SER A 303 12.83 2.23 -18.12
CA SER A 303 12.14 1.80 -16.88
C SER A 303 13.12 1.75 -15.69
N LEU A 304 12.64 2.27 -14.55
CA LEU A 304 13.37 2.22 -13.27
C LEU A 304 13.05 0.98 -12.47
N PHE A 305 11.98 0.25 -12.78
CA PHE A 305 11.59 -0.95 -12.07
C PHE A 305 11.46 -2.13 -13.05
N GLN A 306 12.19 -3.20 -12.78
CA GLN A 306 12.12 -4.45 -13.52
C GLN A 306 11.31 -5.44 -12.70
N HIS A 307 10.19 -5.92 -13.24
CA HIS A 307 9.45 -7.02 -12.63
C HIS A 307 10.23 -8.33 -12.80
N VAL A 308 10.24 -9.17 -11.76
CA VAL A 308 10.98 -10.45 -11.72
C VAL A 308 10.13 -11.60 -11.18
N GLY A 309 8.87 -11.33 -10.81
CA GLY A 309 7.93 -12.36 -10.37
C GLY A 309 7.58 -13.31 -11.50
N ILE A 310 7.87 -14.60 -11.34
CA ILE A 310 7.40 -15.65 -12.25
C ILE A 310 6.06 -16.18 -11.74
N GLN A 311 5.94 -16.39 -10.42
CA GLN A 311 4.69 -16.83 -9.82
C GLN A 311 3.76 -15.64 -9.59
N SER A 312 2.60 -15.65 -10.25
CA SER A 312 1.59 -14.63 -10.05
C SER A 312 1.01 -14.68 -8.65
N SER A 313 0.54 -13.54 -8.16
CA SER A 313 -0.32 -13.45 -6.99
C SER A 313 -1.69 -14.11 -7.21
N LEU A 314 -2.09 -14.34 -8.46
CA LEU A 314 -3.21 -15.22 -8.80
C LEU A 314 -2.73 -16.68 -8.77
N SER A 315 -3.26 -17.48 -7.85
CA SER A 315 -2.85 -18.88 -7.66
C SER A 315 -2.94 -19.68 -8.97
N GLY A 316 -1.87 -20.42 -9.28
CA GLY A 316 -1.80 -21.29 -10.45
C GLY A 316 -1.45 -20.60 -11.77
N LYS A 317 -1.20 -19.28 -11.76
CA LYS A 317 -0.75 -18.55 -12.95
C LYS A 317 0.75 -18.24 -12.87
N GLU A 318 1.48 -18.63 -13.90
CA GLU A 318 2.86 -18.19 -14.13
C GLU A 318 2.88 -17.00 -15.11
N GLN A 319 3.85 -16.12 -14.93
CA GLN A 319 4.06 -14.93 -15.75
C GLN A 319 5.51 -14.92 -16.23
N TYR A 320 5.68 -15.23 -17.51
CA TYR A 320 6.95 -15.07 -18.22
C TYR A 320 6.94 -13.69 -18.88
N LEU A 321 7.98 -12.88 -18.60
CA LEU A 321 8.15 -11.53 -19.15
C LEU A 321 8.85 -11.52 -20.50
#